data_AF-A0A947Y693-F1
#
_entry.id   AF-A0A947Y693-F1
#
_cell.length_a   1.000
_cell.length_b   1.000
_cell.length_c   1.000
_cell.angle_alpha   90.00
_cell.angle_beta   90.00
_cell.angle_gamma   90.00
#
_symmetry.space_group_name_H-M   'P 1'
#
loop_
_entity.id
_entity.type
_entity.pdbx_description
1 polymer ?
#
loop_
_entity_poly.entity_id
_entity_poly.type
_entity_poly.pdbx_seq_one_letter_code
_entity_poly.pdbx_strand_id
1 'polypeptide(L)'
;MRDALAGKWTVAIGTAALLLAGCAARAPVLDQHFGEAVNTAKAQQTVNPDASLDQDPVAGLDGPAADATIDRYHKSYETPPQPVNVFTIGIGSGSGGTSGSQ
;
A
#
# COMPACT_ATOMS: atom_id res chain seq x y z
N MET A 1 0.62 65.18 12.59
CA MET A 1 1.42 64.66 11.43
C MET A 1 2.16 63.37 11.76
N ARG A 2 2.58 63.16 13.02
CA ARG A 2 3.22 61.91 13.50
C ARG A 2 2.25 60.72 13.58
N ASP A 3 0.97 61.01 13.75
CA ASP A 3 -0.14 60.07 13.96
C ASP A 3 -0.54 59.39 12.64
N ALA A 4 -0.45 60.12 11.53
CA ALA A 4 -0.67 59.62 10.18
C ALA A 4 0.47 58.69 9.71
N LEU A 5 1.70 58.87 10.20
CA LEU A 5 2.78 57.91 9.96
C LEU A 5 2.59 56.66 10.82
N ALA A 6 2.24 56.78 12.10
CA ALA A 6 2.02 55.61 12.96
C ALA A 6 0.95 54.65 12.42
N GLY A 7 -0.16 55.19 11.87
CA GLY A 7 -1.22 54.40 11.23
C GLY A 7 -0.78 53.68 9.95
N LYS A 8 0.03 54.33 9.11
CA LYS A 8 0.55 53.71 7.87
C LYS A 8 1.51 52.55 8.15
N TRP A 9 2.29 52.66 9.22
CA TRP A 9 3.22 51.61 9.63
C TRP A 9 2.50 50.41 10.27
N THR A 10 1.43 50.65 11.05
CA THR A 10 0.61 49.55 11.61
C THR A 10 -0.11 48.76 10.53
N VAL A 11 -0.65 49.45 9.50
CA VAL A 11 -1.26 48.78 8.34
C VAL A 11 -0.22 47.96 7.57
N ALA A 12 0.96 48.52 7.30
CA ALA A 12 2.03 47.81 6.58
C ALA A 12 2.52 46.56 7.32
N ILE A 13 2.69 46.63 8.64
CA ILE A 13 3.09 45.49 9.47
C ILE A 13 1.99 44.43 9.52
N GLY A 14 0.72 44.83 9.63
CA GLY A 14 -0.42 43.91 9.60
C GLY A 14 -0.52 43.13 8.28
N THR A 15 -0.37 43.82 7.14
CA THR A 15 -0.39 43.19 5.82
C THR A 15 0.80 42.24 5.63
N ALA A 16 2.00 42.63 6.08
CA ALA A 16 3.18 41.78 6.01
C ALA A 16 3.04 40.50 6.86
N ALA A 17 2.43 40.59 8.05
CA ALA A 17 2.17 39.44 8.91
C ALA A 17 1.17 38.44 8.29
N LEU A 18 0.12 38.95 7.63
CA LEU A 18 -0.86 38.12 6.90
C LEU A 18 -0.22 37.40 5.71
N LEU A 19 0.66 38.08 4.96
CA LEU A 19 1.39 37.48 3.84
C LEU A 19 2.39 36.39 4.32
N LEU A 20 3.04 36.59 5.47
CA LEU A 20 3.92 35.58 6.06
C LEU A 20 3.15 34.36 6.62
N ALA A 21 1.96 34.57 7.18
CA ALA A 21 1.12 33.48 7.69
C ALA A 21 0.69 32.48 6.60
N GLY A 22 0.53 32.94 5.35
CA GLY A 22 0.28 32.05 4.20
C GLY A 22 1.50 31.26 3.74
N CYS A 23 2.72 31.79 3.94
CA CYS A 23 3.96 31.13 3.53
C CYS A 23 4.44 30.08 4.56
N ALA A 24 4.11 30.28 5.83
CA ALA A 24 4.43 29.36 6.93
C ALA A 24 3.24 28.47 7.33
N ALA A 25 2.19 28.38 6.51
CA ALA A 25 1.06 27.49 6.74
C ALA A 25 1.55 26.04 6.70
N ARG A 26 2.00 25.58 7.88
CA ARG A 26 2.47 24.24 8.18
C ARG A 26 1.37 23.29 7.76
N ALA A 27 1.66 22.41 6.80
CA ALA A 27 0.69 21.54 6.12
C ALA A 27 -0.18 20.79 7.14
N PRO A 28 -1.31 21.36 7.61
CA PRO A 28 -1.96 20.86 8.81
C PRO A 28 -2.71 19.59 8.48
N VAL A 29 -3.24 19.54 7.26
CA VAL A 29 -3.90 18.38 6.68
C VAL A 29 -2.90 17.23 6.48
N LEU A 30 -1.68 17.50 6.01
CA LEU A 30 -0.71 16.43 5.74
C LEU A 30 -0.12 15.85 7.03
N ASP A 31 0.21 16.69 8.02
CA ASP A 31 0.67 16.24 9.33
C ASP A 31 -0.43 15.48 10.10
N GLN A 32 -1.70 15.87 9.96
CA GLN A 32 -2.83 15.19 10.63
C GLN A 32 -3.09 13.78 10.10
N HIS A 33 -2.94 13.57 8.79
CA HIS A 33 -3.23 12.30 8.13
C HIS A 33 -1.98 11.44 7.91
N PHE A 34 -0.83 11.85 8.43
CA PHE A 34 0.42 11.14 8.25
C PHE A 34 0.32 9.71 8.83
N GLY A 35 0.53 8.71 7.97
CA GLY A 35 0.47 7.30 8.35
C GLY A 35 -0.92 6.67 8.34
N GLU A 36 -2.00 7.42 8.12
CA GLU A 36 -3.37 6.88 8.07
C GLU A 36 -3.51 5.80 6.98
N ALA A 37 -3.00 6.05 5.78
CA ALA A 37 -3.05 5.11 4.67
C ALA A 37 -2.32 3.79 5.00
N VAL A 38 -1.15 3.87 5.64
CA VAL A 38 -0.37 2.68 6.02
C VAL A 38 -1.04 1.93 7.15
N ASN A 39 -1.56 2.63 8.18
CA ASN A 39 -2.30 1.98 9.26
C ASN A 39 -3.58 1.32 8.76
N THR A 40 -4.27 1.94 7.81
CA THR A 40 -5.44 1.34 7.15
C THR A 40 -5.05 0.10 6.36
N ALA A 41 -3.99 0.18 5.55
CA ALA A 41 -3.50 -0.98 4.79
C ALA A 41 -3.07 -2.13 5.72
N LYS A 42 -2.37 -1.81 6.82
CA LYS A 42 -2.01 -2.79 7.84
C LYS A 42 -3.25 -3.45 8.43
N ALA A 43 -4.26 -2.68 8.85
CA ALA A 43 -5.50 -3.23 9.40
C ALA A 43 -6.23 -4.16 8.41
N GLN A 44 -6.19 -3.86 7.11
CA GLN A 44 -6.76 -4.70 6.05
C GLN A 44 -5.92 -5.95 5.75
N GLN A 45 -4.60 -5.90 5.97
CA GLN A 45 -3.67 -7.01 5.73
C GLN A 45 -3.43 -7.88 6.96
N THR A 46 -3.78 -7.40 8.16
CA THR A 46 -3.67 -8.16 9.41
C THR A 46 -4.75 -9.22 9.45
N VAL A 47 -4.35 -10.49 9.27
CA VAL A 47 -5.26 -11.65 9.28
C VAL A 47 -5.86 -11.89 10.67
N ASN A 48 -5.07 -11.73 11.73
CA ASN A 48 -5.53 -11.89 13.10
C ASN A 48 -4.91 -10.78 13.99
N PRO A 49 -5.68 -9.75 14.38
CA PRO A 49 -5.17 -8.67 15.23
C PRO A 49 -4.94 -9.11 16.69
N ASP A 50 -5.61 -10.17 17.14
CA ASP A 50 -5.55 -10.67 18.53
C ASP A 50 -4.54 -11.83 18.69
N ALA A 51 -3.73 -12.12 17.66
CA ALA A 51 -2.80 -13.24 17.65
C ALA A 51 -1.78 -13.25 18.80
N SER A 52 -1.50 -12.10 19.42
CA SER A 52 -0.61 -12.00 20.59
C SER A 52 -1.25 -12.44 21.90
N LEU A 53 -2.59 -12.49 21.96
CA LEU A 53 -3.35 -12.91 23.13
C LEU A 53 -3.65 -14.41 23.10
N ASP A 54 -3.56 -15.03 21.92
CA ASP A 54 -3.73 -16.44 21.72
C ASP A 54 -2.57 -17.24 22.34
N GLN A 55 -2.90 -18.17 23.24
CA GLN A 55 -1.93 -19.08 23.87
C GLN A 55 -1.96 -20.48 23.28
N ASP A 56 -2.83 -20.72 22.29
CA ASP A 56 -2.82 -22.00 21.61
C ASP A 56 -1.48 -22.18 20.88
N PRO A 57 -0.84 -23.35 21.04
CA PRO A 57 0.39 -23.62 20.33
C PRO A 57 0.12 -23.59 18.83
N VAL A 58 0.92 -22.80 18.10
CA VAL A 58 0.79 -22.69 16.64
C VAL A 58 0.97 -24.09 16.04
N ALA A 59 -0.13 -24.67 15.55
CA ALA A 59 -0.09 -25.92 14.80
C ALA A 59 0.58 -25.61 13.45
N GLY A 60 1.90 -25.85 13.38
CA GLY A 60 2.67 -25.72 12.15
C GLY A 60 2.31 -26.80 11.12
N LEU A 61 3.23 -27.09 10.19
CA LEU A 61 3.08 -28.27 9.33
C LEU A 61 3.13 -29.55 10.16
N ASP A 62 2.27 -30.52 9.84
CA ASP A 62 2.45 -31.88 10.32
C ASP A 62 3.75 -32.49 9.78
N GLY A 63 4.34 -33.44 10.52
CA GLY A 63 5.64 -34.04 10.16
C GLY A 63 5.70 -34.58 8.72
N PRO A 64 4.73 -35.39 8.27
CA PRO A 64 4.67 -35.86 6.89
C PRO A 64 4.57 -34.74 5.85
N ALA A 65 3.76 -33.71 6.10
CA ALA A 65 3.67 -32.55 5.21
C ALA A 65 4.99 -31.78 5.16
N ALA A 66 5.68 -31.65 6.30
CA ALA A 66 6.97 -30.97 6.38
C ALA A 66 8.03 -31.72 5.56
N ASP A 67 8.09 -33.04 5.69
CA ASP A 67 8.98 -33.91 4.92
C ASP A 67 8.72 -33.79 3.40
N ALA A 68 7.46 -33.92 2.98
CA ALA A 68 7.08 -33.77 1.58
C ALA A 68 7.37 -32.37 1.01
N THR A 69 7.32 -31.33 1.85
CA THR A 69 7.65 -29.95 1.45
C THR A 69 9.15 -29.80 1.19
N ILE A 70 9.99 -30.34 2.07
CA ILE A 70 11.45 -30.31 1.91
C ILE A 70 11.88 -31.17 0.70
N ASP A 71 11.28 -32.35 0.52
CA ASP A 71 11.55 -33.21 -0.64
C ASP A 71 11.23 -32.49 -1.96
N ARG A 72 10.05 -31.86 -2.07
CA ARG A 72 9.71 -31.04 -3.25
C ARG A 72 10.66 -29.87 -3.46
N TYR A 73 11.10 -29.22 -2.38
CA TYR A 73 12.06 -28.13 -2.46
C TYR A 73 13.39 -28.60 -3.06
N HIS A 74 13.94 -29.72 -2.60
CA HIS A 74 15.16 -30.29 -3.19
C HIS A 74 14.95 -30.70 -4.65
N LYS A 75 13.85 -31.39 -4.94
CA LYS A 75 13.52 -31.85 -6.30
C LYS A 75 13.32 -30.71 -7.30
N SER A 76 12.94 -29.53 -6.82
CA SER A 76 12.82 -28.31 -7.64
C SER A 76 14.15 -27.84 -8.23
N TYR A 77 15.28 -28.18 -7.61
CA TYR A 77 16.62 -27.91 -8.13
C TYR A 77 17.14 -28.98 -9.08
N GLU A 78 16.60 -30.19 -8.99
CA GLU A 78 16.98 -31.33 -9.85
C GLU A 78 16.18 -31.37 -11.15
N THR A 79 14.94 -30.86 -11.12
CA THR A 79 14.00 -30.93 -12.25
C THR A 79 13.97 -29.59 -12.97
N PRO A 80 14.36 -29.52 -14.26
CA PRO A 80 14.15 -28.31 -15.06
C PRO A 80 12.67 -27.90 -14.99
N PRO A 81 12.36 -26.60 -14.79
CA PRO A 81 10.98 -26.14 -14.79
C PRO A 81 10.29 -26.61 -16.05
N GLN A 82 9.17 -27.32 -15.91
CA GLN A 82 8.35 -27.69 -17.05
C GLN A 82 7.96 -26.40 -17.80
N PRO A 83 8.10 -26.32 -19.13
CA PRO A 83 7.71 -25.13 -19.87
C PRO A 83 6.22 -24.87 -19.64
N VAL A 84 5.92 -23.87 -18.82
CA VAL A 84 4.56 -23.38 -18.61
C VAL A 84 4.13 -22.64 -19.87
N ASN A 85 3.07 -23.11 -20.53
CA ASN A 85 2.49 -22.41 -21.68
C ASN A 85 1.71 -21.18 -21.19
N VAL A 86 2.40 -20.03 -21.07
CA VAL A 86 1.87 -18.76 -20.53
C VAL A 86 0.80 -18.09 -21.43
N PHE A 87 0.44 -18.68 -22.58
CA PHE A 87 -0.48 -18.05 -23.55
C PHE A 87 -1.98 -18.34 -23.35
N THR A 88 -2.43 -18.73 -22.15
CA THR A 88 -3.87 -18.91 -21.84
C THR A 88 -4.34 -17.98 -20.71
N ILE A 89 -3.85 -16.73 -20.70
CA ILE A 89 -4.41 -15.67 -19.87
C ILE A 89 -5.46 -14.97 -20.75
N GLY A 90 -6.72 -15.33 -20.54
CA GLY A 90 -7.86 -14.92 -21.36
C GLY A 90 -8.12 -13.42 -21.36
N ILE A 91 -7.47 -12.72 -22.29
CA ILE A 91 -7.86 -11.40 -22.77
C ILE A 91 -8.10 -11.47 -24.28
N GLY A 92 -9.37 -11.51 -24.70
CA GLY A 92 -9.75 -11.47 -26.12
C GLY A 92 -10.88 -12.41 -26.53
N SER A 93 -12.01 -12.40 -25.81
CA SER A 93 -13.29 -12.79 -26.39
C SER A 93 -13.67 -11.76 -27.46
N GLY A 94 -13.30 -12.02 -28.72
CA GLY A 94 -13.56 -11.10 -29.83
C GLY A 94 -13.53 -11.79 -31.20
N SER A 95 -14.68 -12.38 -31.57
CA SER A 95 -15.22 -12.52 -32.94
C SER A 95 -14.37 -13.16 -34.05
N GLY A 96 -14.84 -14.30 -34.58
CA GLY A 96 -14.49 -14.74 -35.94
C GLY A 96 -14.75 -16.23 -36.16
N GLY A 97 -16.01 -16.60 -36.48
CA GLY A 97 -16.39 -17.98 -36.72
C GLY A 97 -15.90 -18.57 -38.04
N THR A 98 -15.68 -19.89 -38.04
CA THR A 98 -15.79 -20.80 -39.20
C THR A 98 -15.68 -22.23 -38.63
N SER A 99 -16.81 -22.88 -38.35
CA SER A 99 -17.45 -23.86 -39.23
C SER A 99 -16.66 -25.17 -39.31
N GLY A 100 -17.12 -26.18 -38.57
CA GLY A 100 -16.63 -27.56 -38.69
C GLY A 100 -17.11 -28.24 -39.97
N SER A 101 -16.35 -29.23 -40.42
CA SER A 101 -16.82 -30.37 -41.21
C SER A 101 -15.68 -31.37 -41.44
N GLN A 102 -16.00 -32.66 -41.20
CA GLN A 102 -15.25 -33.90 -41.45
C GLN A 102 -14.25 -34.34 -40.37
#